data_AF-B8LMQ9-F1
#
_entry.id   AF-B8LMQ9-F1
#
_cell.length_a   1.000
_cell.length_b   1.000
_cell.length_c   1.000
_cell.angle_alpha   90.00
_cell.angle_beta   90.00
_cell.angle_gamma   90.00
#
_symmetry.space_group_name_H-M   'P 1'
#
loop_
_entity.id
_entity.type
_entity.pdbx_description
1 polymer ?
#
loop_
_entity_poly.entity_id
_entity_poly.type
_entity_poly.pdbx_seq_one_letter_code
_entity_poly.pdbx_strand_id
1 'polypeptide(L)'
;MPGIKVDKGLVPLPGSNNESWCQGLDGLASRSAEYYKQGARFAKWRTVVSIPNGPSDLAVKEAAWGLARYAAISQDNGLVPIVEPEILLDGDHSIDRTLEVAEKVWAEVFFYLAENNVFFEGILLKPSMVTPGAEHKEKATPQQVADYTLKMLKRRVPPAVPGIMFLSGGQSEVEATLNLNAMNQSPNPWHVSFSYARALQNTSLKTWKGLPENIEAAQRALLIRAKANSLAQLGRYSAEGESEESKKGMFVKGYTY
;
A
#
# COMPACT_ATOMS: atom_id res chain seq x y z
N MET A 1 4.26 3.27 -17.06
CA MET A 1 2.95 2.85 -17.59
C MET A 1 1.86 3.63 -16.87
N PRO A 2 0.79 4.06 -17.55
CA PRO A 2 -0.36 4.69 -16.91
C PRO A 2 -1.22 3.66 -16.16
N GLY A 3 -1.76 4.07 -15.01
CA GLY A 3 -2.76 3.31 -14.27
C GLY A 3 -3.85 4.20 -13.70
N ILE A 4 -4.93 3.58 -13.24
CA ILE A 4 -6.16 4.28 -12.87
C ILE A 4 -6.69 3.77 -11.53
N LYS A 5 -7.11 4.70 -10.65
CA LYS A 5 -7.88 4.35 -9.45
C LYS A 5 -9.34 4.11 -9.86
N VAL A 6 -9.90 2.96 -9.54
CA VAL A 6 -11.24 2.56 -10.01
C VAL A 6 -12.27 2.34 -8.91
N ASP A 7 -11.82 2.31 -7.65
CA ASP A 7 -12.68 2.34 -6.47
C ASP A 7 -13.39 3.69 -6.33
N LYS A 8 -14.57 3.68 -5.72
CA LYS A 8 -15.39 4.87 -5.42
C LYS A 8 -15.30 5.28 -3.95
N GLY A 9 -14.26 4.83 -3.25
CA GLY A 9 -13.99 5.19 -1.87
C GLY A 9 -14.68 4.31 -0.83
N LEU A 10 -14.36 4.62 0.43
CA LEU A 10 -14.82 3.91 1.61
C LEU A 10 -16.14 4.49 2.09
N VAL A 11 -17.01 3.62 2.59
CA VAL A 11 -18.22 4.01 3.31
C VAL A 11 -18.34 3.19 4.60
N PRO A 12 -19.07 3.68 5.62
CA PRO A 12 -19.27 2.93 6.86
C PRO A 12 -19.87 1.55 6.59
N LEU A 13 -19.32 0.54 7.26
CA LEU A 13 -19.87 -0.82 7.22
C LEU A 13 -21.04 -0.92 8.22
N PRO A 14 -22.29 -1.14 7.76
CA PRO A 14 -23.45 -1.19 8.64
C PRO A 14 -23.32 -2.31 9.68
N GLY A 15 -23.70 -2.02 10.94
CA GLY A 15 -23.62 -3.00 12.02
C GLY A 15 -22.22 -3.30 12.53
N SER A 16 -21.20 -2.55 12.08
CA SER A 16 -19.82 -2.67 12.56
C SER A 16 -19.45 -1.59 13.59
N ASN A 17 -18.31 -1.77 14.24
CA ASN A 17 -17.74 -0.78 15.17
C ASN A 17 -16.94 0.30 14.42
N ASN A 18 -17.59 1.16 13.64
CA ASN A 18 -16.90 2.16 12.81
C ASN A 18 -15.86 1.55 11.84
N GLU A 19 -16.12 0.36 11.34
CA GLU A 19 -15.36 -0.23 10.24
C GLU A 19 -15.90 0.30 8.90
N SER A 20 -15.19 0.04 7.81
CA SER A 20 -15.54 0.55 6.48
C SER A 20 -15.46 -0.55 5.45
N TRP A 21 -16.22 -0.40 4.37
CA TRP A 21 -16.07 -1.20 3.15
C TRP A 21 -15.94 -0.27 1.95
N CYS A 22 -15.42 -0.81 0.85
CA CYS A 22 -15.11 -0.01 -0.33
C CYS A 22 -16.12 -0.25 -1.45
N GLN A 23 -16.61 0.83 -2.06
CA GLN A 23 -17.58 0.79 -3.15
C GLN A 23 -16.91 0.90 -4.52
N GLY A 24 -17.64 0.55 -5.58
CA GLY A 24 -17.24 0.82 -6.96
C GLY A 24 -17.42 -0.33 -7.95
N LEU A 25 -17.95 -1.49 -7.54
CA LEU A 25 -18.11 -2.64 -8.44
C LEU A 25 -19.15 -2.38 -9.54
N ASP A 26 -20.18 -1.57 -9.24
CA ASP A 26 -21.21 -1.23 -10.21
C ASP A 26 -20.62 -0.52 -11.43
N GLY A 27 -20.84 -1.13 -12.60
CA GLY A 27 -20.33 -0.65 -13.89
C GLY A 27 -18.81 -0.73 -14.04
N LEU A 28 -18.09 -1.44 -13.15
CA LEU A 28 -16.63 -1.51 -13.17
C LEU A 28 -16.10 -2.10 -14.48
N ALA A 29 -16.71 -3.14 -15.03
CA ALA A 29 -16.29 -3.76 -16.29
C ALA A 29 -16.27 -2.73 -17.45
N SER A 30 -17.37 -2.02 -17.66
CA SER A 30 -17.47 -0.97 -18.69
C SER A 30 -16.47 0.15 -18.47
N ARG A 31 -16.23 0.57 -17.22
CA ARG A 31 -15.21 1.59 -16.91
C ARG A 31 -13.80 1.06 -17.20
N SER A 32 -13.48 -0.17 -16.81
CA SER A 32 -12.17 -0.78 -17.04
C SER A 32 -11.85 -0.93 -18.52
N ALA A 33 -12.82 -1.38 -19.33
CA ALA A 33 -12.67 -1.46 -20.78
C ALA A 33 -12.40 -0.07 -21.40
N GLU A 34 -13.11 0.95 -20.93
CA GLU A 34 -12.92 2.32 -21.40
C GLU A 34 -11.55 2.89 -21.00
N TYR A 35 -11.12 2.67 -19.75
CA TYR A 35 -9.79 3.08 -19.30
C TYR A 35 -8.66 2.37 -20.08
N TYR A 36 -8.84 1.11 -20.44
CA TYR A 36 -7.88 0.39 -21.28
C TYR A 36 -7.72 1.07 -22.66
N LYS A 37 -8.83 1.46 -23.30
CA LYS A 37 -8.82 2.22 -24.56
C LYS A 37 -8.12 3.57 -24.42
N GLN A 38 -8.25 4.22 -23.27
CA GLN A 38 -7.56 5.47 -22.92
C GLN A 38 -6.09 5.29 -22.53
N GLY A 39 -5.57 4.06 -22.51
CA GLY A 39 -4.15 3.77 -22.32
C GLY A 39 -3.76 3.28 -20.92
N ALA A 40 -4.70 3.12 -19.99
CA ALA A 40 -4.42 2.49 -18.71
C ALA A 40 -4.04 1.01 -18.91
N ARG A 41 -3.08 0.51 -18.13
CA ARG A 41 -2.64 -0.90 -18.17
C ARG A 41 -2.70 -1.60 -16.82
N PHE A 42 -2.91 -0.84 -15.76
CA PHE A 42 -3.18 -1.36 -14.44
C PHE A 42 -4.24 -0.51 -13.74
N ALA A 43 -4.92 -1.12 -12.78
CA ALA A 43 -5.90 -0.47 -11.93
C ALA A 43 -5.44 -0.52 -10.46
N LYS A 44 -6.03 0.33 -9.63
CA LYS A 44 -5.87 0.28 -8.17
C LYS A 44 -7.23 0.35 -7.50
N TRP A 45 -7.42 -0.51 -6.51
CA TRP A 45 -8.56 -0.51 -5.60
C TRP A 45 -8.09 -0.57 -4.17
N ARG A 46 -8.41 0.47 -3.39
CA ARG A 46 -8.06 0.52 -1.97
C ARG A 46 -9.24 0.10 -1.10
N THR A 47 -9.03 -0.85 -0.21
CA THR A 47 -9.90 -1.08 0.96
C THR A 47 -9.08 -0.88 2.24
N VAL A 48 -9.75 -0.76 3.38
CA VAL A 48 -9.07 -0.58 4.67
C VAL A 48 -9.54 -1.59 5.70
N VAL A 49 -8.63 -1.94 6.60
CA VAL A 49 -8.89 -2.77 7.76
C VAL A 49 -8.35 -2.02 8.98
N SER A 50 -9.18 -1.86 10.01
CA SER A 50 -8.85 -1.08 11.20
C SER A 50 -8.60 -1.99 12.39
N ILE A 51 -7.42 -1.87 13.01
CA ILE A 51 -7.09 -2.54 14.28
C ILE A 51 -7.78 -1.91 15.51
N PRO A 52 -7.88 -0.56 15.65
CA PRO A 52 -8.54 0.01 16.82
C PRO A 52 -10.06 -0.22 16.82
N ASN A 53 -10.65 -0.39 15.63
CA ASN A 53 -12.08 -0.63 15.45
C ASN A 53 -12.43 -2.12 15.30
N GLY A 54 -11.42 -2.98 15.10
CA GLY A 54 -11.56 -4.41 14.84
C GLY A 54 -10.22 -5.07 14.44
N PRO A 55 -10.12 -5.94 13.42
CA PRO A 55 -11.16 -6.13 12.45
C PRO A 55 -12.11 -7.28 12.80
N SER A 56 -13.40 -7.03 12.65
CA SER A 56 -14.41 -8.08 12.67
C SER A 56 -14.23 -9.01 11.48
N ASP A 57 -14.71 -10.26 11.60
CA ASP A 57 -14.71 -11.21 10.50
C ASP A 57 -15.47 -10.67 9.29
N LEU A 58 -16.53 -9.90 9.52
CA LEU A 58 -17.30 -9.24 8.47
C LEU A 58 -16.45 -8.23 7.70
N ALA A 59 -15.71 -7.35 8.38
CA ALA A 59 -14.88 -6.35 7.71
C ALA A 59 -13.71 -6.98 6.92
N VAL A 60 -13.08 -8.02 7.47
CA VAL A 60 -12.03 -8.77 6.74
C VAL A 60 -12.61 -9.42 5.48
N LYS A 61 -13.76 -10.09 5.62
CA LYS A 61 -14.44 -10.74 4.49
C LYS A 61 -14.86 -9.74 3.42
N GLU A 62 -15.48 -8.62 3.80
CA GLU A 62 -15.89 -7.58 2.85
C GLU A 62 -14.70 -6.98 2.09
N ALA A 63 -13.61 -6.70 2.80
CA ALA A 63 -12.37 -6.23 2.20
C ALA A 63 -11.81 -7.24 1.19
N ALA A 64 -11.71 -8.52 1.58
CA ALA A 64 -11.16 -9.58 0.75
C ALA A 64 -12.05 -9.90 -0.47
N TRP A 65 -13.36 -10.03 -0.26
CA TRP A 65 -14.33 -10.32 -1.32
C TRP A 65 -14.40 -9.18 -2.34
N GLY A 66 -14.49 -7.92 -1.88
CA GLY A 66 -14.51 -6.75 -2.76
C GLY A 66 -13.26 -6.66 -3.64
N LEU A 67 -12.07 -6.89 -3.06
CA LEU A 67 -10.81 -6.93 -3.80
C LEU A 67 -10.77 -8.05 -4.84
N ALA A 68 -11.27 -9.24 -4.50
CA ALA A 68 -11.31 -10.37 -5.43
C ALA A 68 -12.23 -10.12 -6.63
N ARG A 69 -13.43 -9.58 -6.39
CA ARG A 69 -14.37 -9.16 -7.45
C ARG A 69 -13.75 -8.11 -8.36
N TYR A 70 -13.12 -7.10 -7.79
CA TYR A 70 -12.42 -6.05 -8.54
C TYR A 70 -11.28 -6.63 -9.39
N ALA A 71 -10.47 -7.53 -8.83
CA ALA A 71 -9.31 -8.10 -9.51
C ALA A 71 -9.72 -8.91 -10.73
N ALA A 72 -10.72 -9.79 -10.58
CA ALA A 72 -11.24 -10.59 -11.68
C ALA A 72 -11.81 -9.71 -12.80
N ILE A 73 -12.63 -8.70 -12.47
CA ILE A 73 -13.19 -7.76 -13.46
C ILE A 73 -12.08 -6.98 -14.17
N SER A 74 -11.03 -6.57 -13.45
CA SER A 74 -9.90 -5.84 -14.05
C SER A 74 -9.15 -6.70 -15.06
N GLN A 75 -8.85 -7.96 -14.71
CA GLN A 75 -8.16 -8.90 -15.59
C GLN A 75 -8.96 -9.20 -16.86
N ASP A 76 -10.27 -9.43 -16.73
CA ASP A 76 -11.18 -9.68 -17.85
C ASP A 76 -11.23 -8.50 -18.84
N ASN A 77 -10.90 -7.29 -18.36
CA ASN A 77 -10.86 -6.07 -19.17
C ASN A 77 -9.42 -5.60 -19.48
N GLY A 78 -8.42 -6.47 -19.32
CA GLY A 78 -7.03 -6.22 -19.73
C GLY A 78 -6.21 -5.30 -18.80
N LEU A 79 -6.70 -5.01 -17.59
CA LEU A 79 -5.98 -4.22 -16.59
C LEU A 79 -5.39 -5.13 -15.52
N VAL A 80 -4.09 -4.97 -15.23
CA VAL A 80 -3.44 -5.60 -14.07
C VAL A 80 -4.00 -4.97 -12.79
N PRO A 81 -4.68 -5.73 -11.89
CA PRO A 81 -5.17 -5.17 -10.64
C PRO A 81 -4.05 -5.06 -9.60
N ILE A 82 -3.88 -3.86 -9.03
CA ILE A 82 -3.20 -3.66 -7.76
C ILE A 82 -4.21 -3.91 -6.64
N VAL A 83 -3.95 -4.94 -5.82
CA VAL A 83 -4.77 -5.38 -4.69
C VAL A 83 -4.26 -4.74 -3.40
N GLU A 84 -5.03 -3.82 -2.82
CA GLU A 84 -4.61 -2.97 -1.69
C GLU A 84 -5.55 -3.10 -0.48
N PRO A 85 -5.37 -4.14 0.37
CA PRO A 85 -5.96 -4.22 1.70
C PRO A 85 -5.08 -3.46 2.70
N GLU A 86 -5.30 -2.15 2.85
CA GLU A 86 -4.50 -1.34 3.77
C GLU A 86 -4.93 -1.59 5.22
N ILE A 87 -4.03 -2.15 6.02
CA ILE A 87 -4.21 -2.17 7.48
C ILE A 87 -3.77 -0.82 8.01
N LEU A 88 -4.70 -0.11 8.66
CA LEU A 88 -4.50 1.25 9.13
C LEU A 88 -3.48 1.32 10.25
N LEU A 89 -2.71 2.41 10.25
CA LEU A 89 -1.67 2.68 11.27
C LEU A 89 -2.26 3.18 12.60
N ASP A 90 -3.52 3.64 12.61
CA ASP A 90 -4.16 4.23 13.77
C ASP A 90 -4.17 3.29 15.01
N GLY A 91 -3.86 3.84 16.19
CA GLY A 91 -3.91 3.13 17.48
C GLY A 91 -2.54 2.88 18.14
N ASP A 92 -2.58 2.27 19.33
CA ASP A 92 -1.44 1.94 20.21
C ASP A 92 -1.10 0.43 20.19
N HIS A 93 -1.39 -0.25 19.09
CA HIS A 93 -1.14 -1.68 18.97
C HIS A 93 0.34 -1.98 18.70
N SER A 94 0.84 -3.11 19.22
CA SER A 94 2.20 -3.57 18.96
C SER A 94 2.38 -4.08 17.54
N ILE A 95 3.63 -4.20 17.09
CA ILE A 95 3.97 -4.79 15.79
C ILE A 95 3.51 -6.26 15.67
N ASP A 96 3.49 -7.01 16.77
CA ASP A 96 2.96 -8.37 16.83
C ASP A 96 1.47 -8.41 16.52
N ARG A 97 0.70 -7.47 17.08
CA ARG A 97 -0.73 -7.36 16.79
C ARG A 97 -0.96 -6.99 15.32
N THR A 98 -0.15 -6.12 14.75
CA THR A 98 -0.20 -5.81 13.31
C THR A 98 0.08 -7.05 12.47
N LEU A 99 1.07 -7.86 12.85
CA LEU A 99 1.40 -9.10 12.14
C LEU A 99 0.24 -10.10 12.19
N GLU A 100 -0.35 -10.32 13.36
CA GLU A 100 -1.49 -11.24 13.54
C GLU A 100 -2.66 -10.84 12.63
N VAL A 101 -3.03 -9.56 12.64
CA VAL A 101 -4.12 -9.04 11.81
C VAL A 101 -3.76 -9.12 10.32
N ALA A 102 -2.53 -8.77 9.94
CA ALA A 102 -2.07 -8.87 8.57
C ALA A 102 -2.10 -10.29 8.03
N GLU A 103 -1.71 -11.26 8.84
CA GLU A 103 -1.77 -12.66 8.46
C GLU A 103 -3.19 -13.14 8.20
N LYS A 104 -4.15 -12.75 9.05
CA LYS A 104 -5.57 -13.08 8.87
C LYS A 104 -6.13 -12.45 7.60
N VAL A 105 -5.90 -11.15 7.40
CA VAL A 105 -6.40 -10.41 6.24
C VAL A 105 -5.85 -10.98 4.94
N TRP A 106 -4.53 -11.20 4.86
CA TRP A 106 -3.93 -11.72 3.64
C TRP A 106 -4.31 -13.17 3.35
N ALA A 107 -4.58 -13.99 4.38
CA ALA A 107 -5.13 -15.33 4.17
C ALA A 107 -6.51 -15.28 3.49
N GLU A 108 -7.43 -14.44 3.97
CA GLU A 108 -8.75 -14.29 3.36
C GLU A 108 -8.69 -13.65 1.97
N VAL A 109 -7.82 -12.67 1.76
CA VAL A 109 -7.61 -12.05 0.43
C VAL A 109 -7.21 -13.12 -0.59
N PHE A 110 -6.20 -13.94 -0.29
CA PHE A 110 -5.79 -14.98 -1.25
C PHE A 110 -6.81 -16.09 -1.43
N PHE A 111 -7.54 -16.45 -0.37
CA PHE A 111 -8.65 -17.38 -0.47
C PHE A 111 -9.69 -16.87 -1.47
N TYR A 112 -10.17 -15.63 -1.32
CA TYR A 112 -11.21 -15.12 -2.22
C TYR A 112 -10.70 -14.74 -3.62
N LEU A 113 -9.43 -14.36 -3.77
CA LEU A 113 -8.81 -14.23 -5.09
C LEU A 113 -8.85 -15.56 -5.84
N ALA A 114 -8.55 -16.69 -5.18
CA ALA A 114 -8.65 -18.02 -5.77
C ALA A 114 -10.11 -18.37 -6.12
N GLU A 115 -11.06 -18.15 -5.20
CA GLU A 115 -12.49 -18.41 -5.43
C GLU A 115 -13.08 -17.59 -6.60
N ASN A 116 -12.46 -16.45 -6.93
CA ASN A 116 -12.84 -15.62 -8.08
C ASN A 116 -12.01 -15.90 -9.33
N ASN A 117 -11.23 -16.99 -9.35
CA ASN A 117 -10.38 -17.41 -10.48
C ASN A 117 -9.37 -16.34 -10.93
N VAL A 118 -8.85 -15.54 -9.99
CA VAL A 118 -7.87 -14.51 -10.31
C VAL A 118 -6.54 -15.15 -10.67
N PHE A 119 -5.96 -14.71 -11.79
CA PHE A 119 -4.64 -15.16 -12.25
C PHE A 119 -3.54 -14.43 -11.48
N PHE A 120 -2.83 -15.10 -10.58
CA PHE A 120 -1.91 -14.46 -9.62
C PHE A 120 -0.66 -13.86 -10.28
N GLU A 121 -0.18 -14.42 -11.38
CA GLU A 121 0.93 -13.88 -12.16
C GLU A 121 0.56 -12.55 -12.82
N GLY A 122 -0.74 -12.27 -12.95
CA GLY A 122 -1.30 -11.05 -13.50
C GLY A 122 -1.80 -10.05 -12.46
N ILE A 123 -1.36 -10.12 -11.20
CA ILE A 123 -1.70 -9.12 -10.17
C ILE A 123 -0.46 -8.44 -9.60
N LEU A 124 -0.65 -7.32 -8.91
CA LEU A 124 0.33 -6.74 -8.00
C LEU A 124 -0.32 -6.57 -6.62
N LEU A 125 0.47 -6.71 -5.57
CA LEU A 125 -0.01 -6.40 -4.22
C LEU A 125 0.45 -5.03 -3.78
N LYS A 126 -0.38 -4.34 -3.01
CA LYS A 126 -0.04 -3.10 -2.32
C LYS A 126 -0.41 -3.20 -0.84
N PRO A 127 0.38 -3.93 -0.04
CA PRO A 127 0.21 -4.01 1.41
C PRO A 127 0.71 -2.74 2.11
N SER A 128 0.21 -2.49 3.32
CA SER A 128 0.97 -1.75 4.33
C SER A 128 2.15 -2.57 4.85
N MET A 129 3.23 -1.90 5.23
CA MET A 129 4.31 -2.56 5.99
C MET A 129 3.78 -2.94 7.37
N VAL A 130 4.33 -4.01 7.96
CA VAL A 130 3.99 -4.43 9.32
C VAL A 130 4.77 -3.55 10.30
N THR A 131 4.10 -2.55 10.85
CA THR A 131 4.66 -1.59 11.81
C THR A 131 3.82 -1.57 13.09
N PRO A 132 4.36 -1.12 14.23
CA PRO A 132 3.52 -0.77 15.37
C PRO A 132 2.58 0.38 15.01
N GLY A 133 1.51 0.55 15.78
CA GLY A 133 0.56 1.64 15.59
C GLY A 133 1.20 3.02 15.76
N ALA A 134 0.60 4.05 15.16
CA ALA A 134 1.12 5.41 15.17
C ALA A 134 1.32 5.96 16.59
N GLU A 135 0.39 5.61 17.48
CA GLU A 135 0.35 6.04 18.89
C GLU A 135 1.18 5.10 19.79
N HIS A 136 1.76 4.02 19.24
CA HIS A 136 2.58 3.09 20.00
C HIS A 136 3.87 3.74 20.50
N LYS A 137 4.14 3.52 21.79
CA LYS A 137 5.29 4.13 22.51
C LYS A 137 6.62 3.72 21.91
N GLU A 138 6.74 2.45 21.54
CA GLU A 138 7.96 1.90 20.95
C GLU A 138 7.92 2.00 19.43
N LYS A 139 8.95 2.62 18.85
CA LYS A 139 9.15 2.63 17.39
C LYS A 139 9.97 1.42 16.99
N ALA A 140 9.55 0.76 15.92
CA ALA A 140 10.29 -0.35 15.34
C ALA A 140 11.45 0.18 14.50
N THR A 141 12.59 -0.49 14.56
CA THR A 141 13.71 -0.23 13.64
C THR A 141 13.37 -0.72 12.23
N PRO A 142 14.03 -0.19 11.17
CA PRO A 142 13.81 -0.68 9.81
C PRO A 142 14.03 -2.19 9.64
N GLN A 143 14.98 -2.76 10.37
CA GLN A 143 15.22 -4.20 10.34
C GLN A 143 14.06 -4.98 10.96
N GLN A 144 13.52 -4.54 12.10
CA GLN A 144 12.34 -5.17 12.70
C GLN A 144 11.12 -5.08 11.79
N VAL A 145 10.87 -3.91 11.18
CA VAL A 145 9.77 -3.75 10.20
C VAL A 145 9.97 -4.70 9.02
N ALA A 146 11.18 -4.81 8.48
CA ALA A 146 11.50 -5.73 7.40
C ALA A 146 11.26 -7.19 7.79
N ASP A 147 11.76 -7.63 8.94
CA ASP A 147 11.62 -9.01 9.41
C ASP A 147 10.15 -9.42 9.58
N TYR A 148 9.34 -8.56 10.21
CA TYR A 148 7.91 -8.80 10.41
C TYR A 148 7.14 -8.78 9.09
N THR A 149 7.44 -7.82 8.22
CA THR A 149 6.75 -7.67 6.94
C THR A 149 7.07 -8.85 6.02
N LEU A 150 8.34 -9.22 5.88
CA LEU A 150 8.73 -10.36 5.05
C LEU A 150 8.25 -11.69 5.63
N LYS A 151 8.19 -11.83 6.97
CA LYS A 151 7.57 -13.00 7.62
C LYS A 151 6.09 -13.13 7.22
N MET A 152 5.33 -12.05 7.28
CA MET A 152 3.93 -12.04 6.85
C MET A 152 3.78 -12.46 5.38
N LEU A 153 4.56 -11.85 4.48
CA LEU A 153 4.51 -12.18 3.05
C LEU A 153 4.85 -13.65 2.80
N LYS A 154 5.92 -14.18 3.40
CA LYS A 154 6.33 -15.60 3.28
C LYS A 154 5.29 -16.59 3.79
N ARG A 155 4.43 -16.17 4.72
CA ARG A 155 3.36 -17.03 5.27
C ARG A 155 2.08 -16.99 4.45
N ARG A 156 1.83 -15.93 3.68
CA ARG A 156 0.50 -15.66 3.09
C ARG A 156 0.48 -15.42 1.59
N VAL A 157 1.60 -15.01 1.00
CA VAL A 157 1.66 -14.64 -0.42
C VAL A 157 2.30 -15.77 -1.23
N PRO A 158 1.63 -16.29 -2.27
CA PRO A 158 2.24 -17.25 -3.18
C PRO A 158 3.39 -16.63 -4.01
N PRO A 159 4.47 -17.37 -4.32
CA PRO A 159 5.54 -16.90 -5.21
C PRO A 159 5.10 -16.58 -6.65
N ALA A 160 3.90 -17.02 -7.07
CA ALA A 160 3.34 -16.71 -8.39
C ALA A 160 3.07 -15.21 -8.59
N VAL A 161 2.86 -14.46 -7.51
CA VAL A 161 2.70 -13.00 -7.59
C VAL A 161 4.02 -12.37 -8.06
N PRO A 162 4.04 -11.51 -9.09
CA PRO A 162 5.30 -10.97 -9.59
C PRO A 162 5.91 -9.87 -8.70
N GLY A 163 5.08 -9.12 -7.95
CA GLY A 163 5.61 -8.03 -7.14
C GLY A 163 4.70 -7.46 -6.06
N ILE A 164 5.36 -6.86 -5.07
CA ILE A 164 4.81 -6.25 -3.87
C ILE A 164 5.19 -4.76 -3.88
N MET A 165 4.22 -3.89 -4.04
CA MET A 165 4.41 -2.45 -4.20
C MET A 165 3.90 -1.74 -2.94
N PHE A 166 4.74 -1.62 -1.91
CA PHE A 166 4.31 -1.12 -0.60
C PHE A 166 3.70 0.28 -0.68
N LEU A 167 2.63 0.50 0.09
CA LEU A 167 2.18 1.86 0.43
C LEU A 167 3.01 2.41 1.58
N SER A 168 3.21 3.73 1.61
CA SER A 168 3.97 4.38 2.68
C SER A 168 3.15 4.63 3.95
N GLY A 169 1.82 4.62 3.86
CA GLY A 169 0.94 4.95 4.98
C GLY A 169 1.28 6.33 5.53
N GLY A 170 1.40 6.43 6.86
CA GLY A 170 1.79 7.65 7.59
C GLY A 170 3.29 7.78 7.87
N GLN A 171 4.13 6.89 7.36
CA GLN A 171 5.59 6.95 7.56
C GLN A 171 6.18 8.23 6.96
N SER A 172 7.34 8.69 7.45
CA SER A 172 8.10 9.77 6.79
C SER A 172 8.66 9.33 5.42
N GLU A 173 9.16 10.28 4.62
CA GLU A 173 9.81 9.96 3.35
C GLU A 173 11.06 9.08 3.56
N VAL A 174 11.86 9.42 4.57
CA VAL A 174 13.10 8.67 4.90
C VAL A 174 12.78 7.31 5.53
N GLU A 175 11.82 7.25 6.44
CA GLU A 175 11.40 6.00 7.10
C GLU A 175 10.88 4.98 6.08
N ALA A 176 9.99 5.39 5.18
CA ALA A 176 9.48 4.52 4.13
C ALA A 176 10.58 4.02 3.18
N THR A 177 11.60 4.85 2.93
CA THR A 177 12.76 4.48 2.11
C THR A 177 13.67 3.48 2.84
N LEU A 178 13.95 3.70 4.13
CA LEU A 178 14.78 2.82 4.97
C LEU A 178 14.13 1.45 5.18
N ASN A 179 12.82 1.40 5.45
CA ASN A 179 12.08 0.15 5.62
C ASN A 179 12.07 -0.66 4.32
N LEU A 180 11.84 -0.01 3.18
CA LEU A 180 11.94 -0.66 1.86
C LEU A 180 13.35 -1.19 1.59
N ASN A 181 14.38 -0.42 1.94
CA ASN A 181 15.77 -0.81 1.78
C ASN A 181 16.09 -2.07 2.59
N ALA A 182 15.71 -2.08 3.87
CA ALA A 182 15.95 -3.23 4.75
C ALA A 182 15.27 -4.50 4.22
N MET A 183 14.05 -4.42 3.69
CA MET A 183 13.38 -5.57 3.08
C MET A 183 14.12 -6.14 1.86
N ASN A 184 14.80 -5.29 1.08
CA ASN A 184 15.55 -5.69 -0.12
C ASN A 184 17.01 -6.09 0.15
N GLN A 185 17.47 -6.04 1.41
CA GLN A 185 18.78 -6.55 1.81
C GLN A 185 18.79 -8.07 2.04
N SER A 186 17.63 -8.72 1.86
CA SER A 186 17.50 -10.18 1.86
C SER A 186 16.83 -10.65 0.55
N PRO A 187 17.13 -11.88 0.08
CA PRO A 187 16.47 -12.44 -1.09
C PRO A 187 14.95 -12.59 -0.89
N ASN A 188 14.19 -12.18 -1.91
CA ASN A 188 12.75 -12.30 -1.94
C ASN A 188 12.31 -13.05 -3.20
N PRO A 189 11.28 -13.91 -3.13
CA PRO A 189 10.71 -14.55 -4.31
C PRO A 189 9.87 -13.59 -5.17
N TRP A 190 9.50 -12.43 -4.62
CA TRP A 190 8.76 -11.37 -5.31
C TRP A 190 9.65 -10.16 -5.57
N HIS A 191 9.30 -9.35 -6.57
CA HIS A 191 9.86 -8.01 -6.69
C HIS A 191 9.29 -7.09 -5.60
N VAL A 192 10.10 -6.73 -4.61
CA VAL A 192 9.69 -5.86 -3.49
C VAL A 192 10.05 -4.40 -3.79
N SER A 193 9.05 -3.56 -3.99
CA SER A 193 9.20 -2.17 -4.43
C SER A 193 8.14 -1.26 -3.78
N PHE A 194 7.91 -0.08 -4.35
CA PHE A 194 7.09 0.97 -3.76
C PHE A 194 5.96 1.45 -4.68
N SER A 195 4.81 1.78 -4.08
CA SER A 195 3.73 2.55 -4.68
C SER A 195 3.41 3.74 -3.77
N TYR A 196 4.33 4.68 -3.69
CA TYR A 196 4.26 5.82 -2.75
C TYR A 196 3.55 7.05 -3.32
N ALA A 197 2.78 7.70 -2.46
CA ALA A 197 2.24 9.05 -2.69
C ALA A 197 2.94 10.05 -1.76
N ARG A 198 2.52 10.13 -0.49
CA ARG A 198 3.12 11.04 0.50
C ARG A 198 4.64 10.89 0.62
N ALA A 199 5.16 9.66 0.71
CA ALA A 199 6.61 9.40 0.81
C ALA A 199 7.43 9.76 -0.43
N LEU A 200 6.78 10.14 -1.53
CA LEU A 200 7.42 10.57 -2.76
C LEU A 200 7.19 12.07 -3.05
N GLN A 201 6.06 12.62 -2.59
CA GLN A 201 5.57 13.94 -3.01
C GLN A 201 5.63 15.01 -1.92
N ASN A 202 5.74 14.67 -0.64
CA ASN A 202 5.56 15.63 0.46
C ASN A 202 6.57 16.79 0.39
N THR A 203 7.87 16.49 0.27
CA THR A 203 8.90 17.53 0.13
C THR A 203 8.71 18.30 -1.18
N SER A 204 8.42 17.62 -2.30
CA SER A 204 8.16 18.27 -3.58
C SER A 204 7.01 19.29 -3.51
N LEU A 205 5.89 18.94 -2.86
CA LEU A 205 4.73 19.82 -2.71
C LEU A 205 5.03 21.02 -1.81
N LYS A 206 5.73 20.79 -0.69
CA LYS A 206 6.18 21.85 0.22
C LYS A 206 7.17 22.82 -0.44
N THR A 207 8.03 22.32 -1.33
CA THR A 207 8.95 23.15 -2.12
C THR A 207 8.19 23.94 -3.18
N TRP A 208 7.23 23.33 -3.86
CA TRP A 208 6.48 23.98 -4.94
C TRP A 208 5.61 25.14 -4.44
N LYS A 209 4.81 24.91 -3.38
CA LYS A 209 3.84 25.89 -2.84
C LYS A 209 2.82 26.44 -3.85
N GLY A 210 2.63 25.77 -4.99
CA GLY A 210 1.78 26.27 -6.08
C GLY A 210 2.40 27.40 -6.91
N LEU A 211 3.69 27.72 -6.69
CA LEU A 211 4.37 28.85 -7.30
C LEU A 211 5.15 28.41 -8.56
N PRO A 212 4.90 28.99 -9.75
CA PRO A 212 5.59 28.64 -10.99
C PRO A 212 7.12 28.73 -10.91
N GLU A 213 7.63 29.72 -10.18
CA GLU A 213 9.06 29.93 -9.96
C GLU A 213 9.75 28.77 -9.20
N ASN A 214 8.97 27.97 -8.46
CA ASN A 214 9.49 26.83 -7.69
C ASN A 214 9.39 25.49 -8.44
N ILE A 215 8.89 25.46 -9.68
CA ILE A 215 8.68 24.22 -10.44
C ILE A 215 9.96 23.38 -10.50
N GLU A 216 11.08 23.98 -10.90
CA GLU A 216 12.33 23.23 -11.01
C GLU A 216 12.84 22.71 -9.66
N ALA A 217 12.70 23.51 -8.60
CA ALA A 217 13.13 23.12 -7.26
C ALA A 217 12.30 21.93 -6.75
N ALA A 218 10.98 21.95 -6.99
CA ALA A 218 10.09 20.85 -6.65
C ALA A 218 10.39 19.59 -7.46
N GLN A 219 10.64 19.72 -8.77
CA GLN A 219 11.05 18.61 -9.63
C GLN A 219 12.37 17.97 -9.14
N ARG A 220 13.36 18.78 -8.75
CA ARG A 220 14.61 18.28 -8.15
C ARG A 220 14.33 17.51 -6.86
N ALA A 221 13.48 18.02 -5.97
CA ALA A 221 13.10 17.33 -4.73
C ALA A 221 12.41 15.98 -5.00
N LEU A 222 11.49 15.93 -5.96
CA LEU A 222 10.84 14.69 -6.40
C LEU A 222 11.86 13.68 -6.94
N LEU A 223 12.81 14.13 -7.77
CA LEU A 223 13.82 13.25 -8.38
C LEU A 223 14.77 12.66 -7.33
N ILE A 224 15.11 13.43 -6.30
CA ILE A 224 15.90 12.95 -5.15
C ILE A 224 15.14 11.80 -4.46
N ARG A 225 13.86 11.98 -4.12
CA ARG A 225 13.06 10.92 -3.48
C ARG A 225 12.84 9.71 -4.39
N ALA A 226 12.64 9.91 -5.69
CA ALA A 226 12.52 8.83 -6.65
C ALA A 226 13.81 8.00 -6.72
N LYS A 227 14.97 8.66 -6.76
CA LYS A 227 16.29 7.99 -6.77
C LYS A 227 16.56 7.25 -5.46
N ALA A 228 16.19 7.84 -4.32
CA ALA A 228 16.32 7.20 -3.01
C ALA A 228 15.54 5.88 -2.94
N ASN A 229 14.26 5.90 -3.33
CA ASN A 229 13.41 4.70 -3.35
C ASN A 229 13.86 3.68 -4.42
N SER A 230 14.40 4.14 -5.55
CA SER A 230 15.00 3.26 -6.56
C SER A 230 16.24 2.52 -6.00
N LEU A 231 17.07 3.18 -5.20
CA LEU A 231 18.21 2.53 -4.54
C LEU A 231 17.75 1.59 -3.42
N ALA A 232 16.70 1.97 -2.68
CA ALA A 232 16.11 1.14 -1.64
C ALA A 232 15.51 -0.17 -2.20
N GLN A 233 14.88 -0.12 -3.38
CA GLN A 233 14.43 -1.32 -4.10
C GLN A 233 15.59 -2.30 -4.37
N LEU A 234 16.81 -1.80 -4.56
CA LEU A 234 18.01 -2.61 -4.76
C LEU A 234 18.73 -3.00 -3.45
N GLY A 235 18.24 -2.57 -2.29
CA GLY A 235 18.89 -2.79 -0.99
C GLY A 235 20.18 -1.97 -0.79
N ARG A 236 20.35 -0.87 -1.54
CA ARG A 236 21.61 -0.08 -1.63
C ARG A 236 21.46 1.37 -1.18
N TYR A 237 20.37 1.72 -0.52
CA TYR A 237 20.15 3.07 -0.04
C TYR A 237 20.85 3.31 1.31
N SER A 238 21.41 4.52 1.47
CA SER A 238 21.92 5.06 2.73
C SER A 238 21.23 6.39 3.02
N ALA A 239 20.93 6.66 4.29
CA ALA A 239 20.30 7.92 4.73
C ALA A 239 21.33 9.05 5.01
N GLU A 240 22.58 8.86 4.63
CA GLU A 240 23.61 9.91 4.72
C GLU A 240 23.20 11.14 3.90
N GLY A 241 23.24 12.32 4.54
CA GLY A 241 22.88 13.58 3.91
C GLY A 241 21.38 13.90 3.85
N GLU A 242 20.52 13.07 4.46
CA GLU A 242 19.08 13.33 4.51
C GLU A 242 18.72 14.51 5.43
N SER A 243 17.81 15.37 4.96
CA SER A 243 17.34 16.54 5.70
C SER A 243 16.48 16.16 6.90
N GLU A 244 16.42 17.02 7.92
CA GLU A 244 15.54 16.81 9.08
C GLU A 244 14.04 16.83 8.70
N GLU A 245 13.67 17.60 7.67
CA GLU A 245 12.27 17.70 7.24
C GLU A 245 11.76 16.39 6.62
N SER A 246 12.60 15.71 5.84
CA SER A 246 12.25 14.42 5.21
C SER A 246 12.16 13.26 6.21
N LYS A 247 12.66 13.44 7.44
CA LYS A 247 12.57 12.47 8.54
C LYS A 247 11.28 12.59 9.35
N LYS A 248 10.50 13.67 9.20
CA LYS A 248 9.26 13.88 9.98
C LYS A 248 8.14 12.98 9.47
N GLY A 249 7.49 12.27 10.40
CA GLY A 249 6.32 11.42 10.13
C GLY A 249 5.15 12.21 9.51
N MET A 250 4.34 11.52 8.72
CA MET A 250 3.23 12.11 7.95
C MET A 250 1.87 11.54 8.34
N PHE A 251 1.79 10.87 9.49
CA PHE A 251 0.56 10.31 10.01
C PHE A 251 -0.44 11.43 10.36
N VAL A 252 -1.69 11.21 9.96
CA VAL A 252 -2.83 12.06 10.30
C VAL A 252 -3.95 11.10 10.72
N LYS A 253 -4.43 11.25 11.95
CA LYS A 253 -5.47 10.39 12.52
C LYS A 253 -6.74 10.46 11.67
N GLY A 254 -7.29 9.31 11.28
CA GLY A 254 -8.51 9.23 10.47
C GLY A 254 -8.36 9.80 9.04
N TYR A 255 -7.15 9.79 8.47
CA TYR A 255 -6.91 10.30 7.12
C TYR A 255 -7.73 9.56 6.05
N THR A 256 -8.41 10.32 5.19
CA THR A 256 -9.11 9.84 3.99
C THR A 256 -8.49 10.49 2.75
N TYR A 257 -8.37 9.72 1.65
CA TYR A 257 -7.81 10.17 0.37
C TYR A 257 -8.85 10.90 -0.47
#